data_AF-A0A660RW33-F1
#
_entry.id   AF-A0A660RW33-F1
#
_cell.length_a   1.000
_cell.length_b   1.000
_cell.length_c   1.000
_cell.angle_alpha   90.00
_cell.angle_beta   90.00
_cell.angle_gamma   90.00
#
_symmetry.space_group_name_H-M   'P 1'
#
loop_
_entity.id
_entity.type
_entity.pdbx_description
1 polymer ?
#
loop_
_entity_poly.entity_id
_entity_poly.type
_entity_poly.pdbx_seq_one_letter_code
_entity_poly.pdbx_strand_id
1 'polypeptide(L)' 'MKVIFDSDIPEEFKEQILEAINNENIGEVCKECGSDTLYVAYLEEENILDVKCYNCGYSYLELELEEEEE' A
#
# COMPACT_ATOMS: atom_id res chain seq x y z
N MET A 1 -4.73 5.54 -11.05
CA MET A 1 -5.14 4.95 -9.76
C MET A 1 -4.94 5.97 -8.64
N LYS A 2 -5.88 6.10 -7.70
CA LYS A 2 -5.77 6.92 -6.48
C LYS A 2 -5.26 6.06 -5.33
N VAL A 3 -4.42 6.62 -4.47
CA VAL A 3 -3.90 5.92 -3.28
C VAL A 3 -4.39 6.64 -2.02
N ILE A 4 -4.94 5.87 -1.09
CA ILE A 4 -5.37 6.33 0.24
C ILE A 4 -4.48 5.62 1.26
N PHE A 5 -3.98 6.37 2.23
CA PHE A 5 -3.16 5.82 3.31
C PHE A 5 -3.98 5.71 4.57
N ASP A 6 -3.68 4.69 5.38
CA ASP A 6 -4.14 4.64 6.76
C ASP A 6 -3.71 5.89 7.53
N SER A 7 -4.51 6.30 8.51
CA SER A 7 -4.24 7.49 9.31
C SER A 7 -3.01 7.30 10.21
N ASP A 8 -2.70 6.04 10.52
CA ASP A 8 -1.58 5.64 11.36
C ASP A 8 -0.23 5.58 10.60
N ILE A 9 -0.24 5.71 9.26
CA ILE A 9 0.99 5.72 8.44
C ILE A 9 1.70 7.07 8.56
N PRO A 10 2.95 7.10 9.08
CA PRO A 10 3.77 8.31 9.11
C PRO A 10 4.03 8.88 7.72
N GLU A 11 4.08 10.21 7.59
CA GLU A 11 4.23 10.87 6.28
C GLU A 11 5.56 10.54 5.58
N GLU A 12 6.61 10.25 6.34
CA GLU A 12 7.93 9.87 5.82
C GLU A 12 7.94 8.57 5.01
N PHE A 13 7.02 7.64 5.33
CA PHE A 13 6.90 6.38 4.59
C PHE A 13 6.02 6.52 3.35
N LYS A 14 5.16 7.55 3.27
CA LYS A 14 4.22 7.72 2.16
C LYS A 14 4.92 7.83 0.80
N GLU A 15 6.03 8.57 0.72
CA GLU A 15 6.80 8.69 -0.52
C GLU A 15 7.40 7.35 -0.96
N GLN A 16 7.98 6.59 -0.03
CA GLN A 16 8.56 5.27 -0.31
C GLN A 16 7.49 4.28 -0.79
N ILE A 17 6.32 4.28 -0.15
CA ILE A 17 5.19 3.44 -0.55
C ILE A 17 4.69 3.80 -1.95
N LEU A 18 4.58 5.10 -2.26
CA LEU A 18 4.19 5.54 -3.61
C LEU A 18 5.20 5.08 -4.66
N GLU A 19 6.49 5.14 -4.36
CA GLU A 19 7.53 4.64 -5.25
C GLU A 19 7.42 3.12 -5.46
N ALA A 20 7.24 2.35 -4.40
CA ALA A 20 7.02 0.90 -4.48
C ALA A 20 5.78 0.55 -5.33
N ILE A 21 4.67 1.24 -5.12
CA ILE A 21 3.43 1.05 -5.91
C ILE A 21 3.66 1.34 -7.40
N ASN A 22 4.40 2.42 -7.72
CA ASN A 22 4.71 2.76 -9.10
C ASN A 22 5.65 1.73 -9.75
N ASN A 23 6.64 1.23 -9.01
CA ASN A 23 7.58 0.22 -9.50
C ASN A 23 6.90 -1.12 -9.78
N GLU A 24 5.96 -1.54 -8.93
CA GLU A 24 5.20 -2.78 -9.11
C GLU A 24 4.24 -2.74 -10.30
N ASN A 25 4.00 -1.56 -10.89
CA ASN A 25 3.16 -1.39 -12.07
C ASN A 25 1.78 -2.06 -11.91
N ILE A 26 1.12 -1.78 -10.77
CA ILE A 26 -0.17 -2.36 -10.36
C ILE A 26 -1.31 -2.07 -11.37
N GLY A 27 -1.07 -1.18 -12.34
CA GLY A 27 -1.99 -0.81 -13.41
C GLY A 27 -2.88 0.38 -13.05
N GLU A 28 -3.80 0.74 -13.94
CA GLU A 28 -4.66 1.92 -13.75
C GLU A 28 -5.93 1.63 -12.93
N VAL A 29 -6.37 0.36 -12.94
CA VAL A 29 -7.56 -0.15 -12.23
C VAL A 29 -7.30 -1.54 -11.65
N CYS A 30 -8.03 -1.88 -10.59
CA CYS A 30 -7.97 -3.18 -9.97
C CYS A 30 -8.41 -4.27 -10.95
N LYS A 31 -7.55 -5.27 -11.19
CA LYS A 31 -7.86 -6.39 -12.08
C LYS A 31 -9.03 -7.28 -11.63
N GLU A 32 -9.34 -7.30 -10.33
CA GLU A 32 -10.40 -8.15 -9.78
C GLU A 32 -11.78 -7.48 -9.82
N CYS A 33 -11.86 -6.18 -9.49
CA CYS A 33 -13.14 -5.47 -9.36
C CYS A 33 -13.28 -4.20 -10.21
N GLY A 34 -12.22 -3.77 -10.90
CA GLY A 34 -12.22 -2.57 -11.75
C GLY A 34 -12.14 -1.23 -11.02
N SER A 35 -11.98 -1.23 -9.68
CA SER A 35 -11.83 0.02 -8.91
C SER A 35 -10.49 0.71 -9.21
N ASP A 36 -10.50 2.03 -9.30
CA ASP A 36 -9.32 2.86 -9.55
C ASP A 36 -8.64 3.34 -8.25
N THR A 37 -9.00 2.78 -7.09
CA THR A 37 -8.56 3.25 -5.77
C THR A 37 -7.87 2.13 -4.97
N LEU A 38 -6.65 2.41 -4.52
CA LEU A 38 -5.89 1.60 -3.57
C LEU A 38 -5.96 2.17 -2.17
N TYR A 39 -5.83 1.28 -1.20
CA TYR A 39 -5.69 1.55 0.21
C TYR A 39 -4.42 0.91 0.72
N VAL A 40 -3.60 1.68 1.43
CA VAL A 40 -2.44 1.18 2.14
C VAL A 40 -2.83 1.04 3.60
N ALA A 41 -2.97 -0.20 4.05
CA ALA A 41 -3.21 -0.52 5.45
C ALA A 41 -1.88 -0.67 6.18
N TYR A 42 -1.76 -0.08 7.36
CA TYR A 42 -0.64 -0.33 8.23
C TYR A 42 -1.04 -1.32 9.31
N LEU A 43 -0.43 -2.50 9.26
CA LEU A 43 -0.61 -3.57 10.21
C LEU A 43 0.45 -3.38 11.29
N GLU A 44 0.16 -2.51 12.27
CA GLU A 44 1.07 -2.19 13.38
C GLU A 44 1.59 -3.43 14.12
N GLU A 45 0.76 -4.45 14.30
CA GLU A 45 1.13 -5.69 15.02
C GLU A 45 2.27 -6.47 14.34
N GLU A 46 2.36 -6.37 13.01
CA GLU A 46 3.35 -7.08 12.20
C GLU A 46 4.39 -6.11 11.60
N ASN A 47 4.23 -4.80 11.82
CA ASN A 47 4.98 -3.74 11.17
C ASN A 47 4.97 -3.85 9.64
N ILE A 48 3.82 -4.22 9.07
CA ILE A 48 3.65 -4.45 7.62
C ILE A 48 2.73 -3.39 7.01
N LEU A 49 3.08 -2.93 5.82
CA LEU A 49 2.23 -2.12 4.96
C LEU A 49 1.62 -2.98 3.86
N ASP A 50 0.30 -3.17 3.91
CA ASP A 50 -0.46 -3.92 2.91
C ASP A 50 -1.14 -2.97 1.93
N VAL A 51 -0.68 -2.98 0.68
CA VAL A 51 -1.28 -2.24 -0.44
C VAL A 51 -2.37 -3.11 -1.07
N LYS A 52 -3.62 -2.73 -0.87
CA LYS A 52 -4.78 -3.46 -1.37
C LYS A 52 -5.78 -2.59 -2.11
N CYS A 53 -6.67 -3.22 -2.87
CA CYS A 53 -7.80 -2.52 -3.46
C CYS A 53 -8.74 -2.05 -2.34
N TYR A 54 -9.06 -0.75 -2.34
CA TYR A 54 -9.99 -0.18 -1.36
C TYR A 54 -11.39 -0.82 -1.41
N ASN A 55 -11.83 -1.26 -2.59
CA ASN A 55 -13.19 -1.76 -2.80
C ASN A 55 -13.37 -3.26 -2.56
N CYS A 56 -12.47 -4.11 -3.10
CA CYS A 56 -12.60 -5.57 -2.98
C CYS A 56 -11.62 -6.21 -1.99
N GLY A 57 -10.65 -5.45 -1.47
CA GLY A 57 -9.64 -5.95 -0.54
C GLY A 57 -8.57 -6.84 -1.17
N TYR A 58 -8.49 -6.92 -2.51
CA TYR A 58 -7.42 -7.67 -3.18
C TYR A 58 -6.05 -7.04 -2.84
N SER A 59 -5.18 -7.80 -2.17
CA SER A 59 -3.82 -7.36 -1.85
C SER A 59 -2.91 -7.48 -3.08
N TYR A 60 -2.14 -6.42 -3.31
CA TYR A 60 -1.17 -6.31 -4.40
C TYR A 60 0.25 -6.49 -3.92
N LEU A 61 0.56 -5.91 -2.76
CA LEU A 61 1.92 -5.83 -2.25
C LEU A 61 1.86 -5.73 -0.74
N GLU A 62 2.72 -6.50 -0.07
CA GLU A 62 2.98 -6.41 1.35
C GLU A 62 4.43 -5.97 1.52
N LEU A 63 4.65 -4.88 2.25
CA LEU A 63 5.98 -4.33 2.55
C LEU A 63 6.22 -4.45 4.04
N GLU A 64 7.20 -5.26 4.43
CA GLU A 64 7.72 -5.28 5.79
C GLU A 64 8.52 -3.99 6.03
N LEU A 65 8.15 -3.21 7.04
CA LEU A 65 8.97 -2.12 7.53
C LEU A 65 10.04 -2.74 8.44
N GLU A 66 11.18 -3.16 7.87
CA GLU A 66 12.33 -3.49 8.69
C GLU A 66 12.78 -2.21 9.41
N GLU A 67 12.75 -2.20 10.75
CA GLU A 67 13.52 -1.22 11.51
C GLU A 67 14.98 -1.43 11.12
N GLU A 68 15.66 -0.41 10.58
CA GLU A 68 17.11 -0.47 10.36
C GLU A 68 17.78 -0.79 11.71
N GLU A 69 18.17 -2.06 11.93
CA GLU A 69 19.12 -2.41 12.97
C GLU A 69 20.47 -1.78 12.59
N GLU A 70 20.86 -0.79 13.40
CA GLU A 70 22.11 -0.02 13.38
C GLU A 70 23.39 -0.85 13.12
#